data_AF-A0A960JNT3-F1
#
_entry.id   AF-A0A960JNT3-F1
#
_cell.length_a   1.000
_cell.length_b   1.000
_cell.length_c   1.000
_cell.angle_alpha   90.00
_cell.angle_beta   90.00
_cell.angle_gamma   90.00
#
_symmetry.space_group_name_H-M   'P 1'
#
loop_
_entity.id
_entity.type
_entity.pdbx_description
1 polymer ?
#
loop_
_entity_poly.entity_id
_entity_poly.type
_entity_poly.pdbx_seq_one_letter_code
_entity_poly.pdbx_strand_id
1 'polypeptide(L)'
;MLLSILKMVAPYLAGGGPAGMAARKAVDWLQEQLEDSGEERINTTRLQPGDRLEVVARPAPTKAERRLEAELAAARDRLAKARAAGPAQVKVAARLQRTQKQLDKAKDGSAKAARLAVREGDLLARFDRLDTRRDERRALTAEIAELSERLESERADALAAAEGTGTSKRVFFRADD
;
A
#
# COMPACT_ATOMS: atom_id res chain seq x y z
N MET A 1 19.56 -3.25 15.64
CA MET A 1 19.96 -2.18 14.69
C MET A 1 20.26 -2.67 13.27
N LEU A 2 20.70 -3.92 13.07
CA LEU A 2 20.91 -4.51 11.72
C LEU A 2 19.62 -4.78 10.91
N LEU A 3 18.47 -4.90 11.59
CA LEU A 3 17.16 -5.15 10.96
C LEU A 3 16.53 -3.91 10.29
N SER A 4 16.96 -2.69 10.63
CA SER A 4 16.40 -1.45 10.07
C SER A 4 16.98 -1.11 8.70
N ILE A 5 18.20 -1.57 8.41
CA ILE A 5 18.87 -1.31 7.12
C ILE A 5 18.28 -2.22 6.02
N LEU A 6 17.86 -3.44 6.36
CA LEU A 6 17.23 -4.36 5.40
C LEU A 6 15.88 -3.84 4.89
N LYS A 7 15.11 -3.14 5.74
CA LYS A 7 13.81 -2.54 5.39
C LYS A 7 13.93 -1.35 4.42
N MET A 8 15.06 -0.65 4.42
CA MET A 8 15.28 0.52 3.55
C MET A 8 15.84 0.15 2.17
N VAL A 9 16.52 -0.99 2.04
CA VAL A 9 17.25 -1.35 0.81
C VAL A 9 16.49 -2.38 -0.05
N ALA A 10 15.52 -3.10 0.53
CA ALA A 10 14.74 -4.12 -0.18
C ALA A 10 14.04 -3.65 -1.48
N PRO A 11 13.42 -2.45 -1.56
CA PRO A 11 12.78 -2.01 -2.81
C PRO A 11 13.78 -1.58 -3.89
N TYR A 12 15.09 -1.47 -3.57
CA TYR A 12 16.12 -0.99 -4.49
C TYR A 12 17.08 -2.10 -4.97
N LEU A 13 17.09 -3.27 -4.33
CA LEU A 13 17.83 -4.46 -4.81
C LEU A 13 17.10 -5.22 -5.92
N ALA A 14 15.85 -4.88 -6.19
CA ALA A 14 15.05 -5.39 -7.30
C ALA A 14 15.46 -4.72 -8.62
N GLY A 15 16.65 -5.07 -9.13
CA GLY A 15 17.03 -4.80 -10.52
C GLY A 15 15.93 -5.27 -11.48
N GLY A 16 15.69 -4.49 -12.54
CA GLY A 16 14.61 -4.66 -13.52
C GLY A 16 14.68 -5.93 -14.36
N GLY A 17 14.58 -7.08 -13.70
CA GLY A 17 14.44 -8.42 -14.26
C GLY A 17 13.36 -9.22 -13.49
N PRO A 18 13.09 -10.47 -13.90
CA PRO A 18 11.99 -11.29 -13.36
C PRO A 18 12.04 -11.45 -11.82
N ALA A 19 13.23 -11.43 -11.22
CA ALA A 19 13.41 -11.45 -9.77
C ALA A 19 12.86 -10.20 -9.06
N GLY A 20 12.94 -9.03 -9.69
CA GLY A 20 12.37 -7.78 -9.15
C GLY A 20 10.84 -7.76 -9.20
N MET A 21 10.23 -8.42 -10.19
CA MET A 21 8.78 -8.64 -10.22
C MET A 21 8.34 -9.62 -9.12
N ALA A 22 9.14 -10.66 -8.84
CA ALA A 22 8.84 -11.60 -7.76
C ALA A 22 8.94 -10.93 -6.38
N ALA A 23 9.95 -10.07 -6.16
CA ALA A 23 10.07 -9.30 -4.91
C ALA A 23 8.89 -8.33 -4.72
N ARG A 24 8.41 -7.71 -5.81
CA ARG A 24 7.25 -6.82 -5.78
C ARG A 24 5.96 -7.58 -5.49
N LYS A 25 5.75 -8.74 -6.13
CA LYS A 25 4.64 -9.65 -5.81
C LYS A 25 4.70 -10.18 -4.38
N ALA A 26 5.89 -10.44 -3.84
CA ALA A 26 6.04 -10.89 -2.46
C ALA A 26 5.69 -9.78 -1.46
N VAL A 27 6.03 -8.52 -1.77
CA VAL A 27 5.63 -7.37 -0.94
C VAL A 27 4.15 -7.08 -1.08
N ASP A 28 3.57 -7.16 -2.28
CA ASP A 28 2.14 -7.01 -2.50
C ASP A 28 1.36 -8.14 -1.79
N TRP A 29 1.83 -9.39 -1.86
CA TRP A 29 1.25 -10.53 -1.14
C TRP A 29 1.37 -10.38 0.38
N LEU A 30 2.49 -9.85 0.89
CA LEU A 30 2.68 -9.62 2.32
C LEU A 30 1.82 -8.45 2.82
N GLN A 31 1.59 -7.44 1.98
CA GLN A 31 0.70 -6.33 2.30
C GLN A 31 -0.77 -6.78 2.24
N GLU A 32 -1.13 -7.63 1.28
CA GLU A 32 -2.45 -8.27 1.17
C GLU A 32 -2.71 -9.18 2.39
N GLN A 33 -1.71 -9.94 2.86
CA GLN A 33 -1.76 -10.72 4.12
C GLN A 33 -1.96 -9.85 5.37
N LEU A 34 -1.41 -8.64 5.39
CA LEU A 34 -1.57 -7.70 6.50
C LEU A 34 -2.92 -6.97 6.44
N GLU A 35 -3.44 -6.70 5.24
CA GLU A 35 -4.79 -6.14 5.06
C GLU A 35 -5.88 -7.20 5.35
N ASP A 36 -5.63 -8.47 5.06
CA ASP A 36 -6.48 -9.63 5.43
C ASP A 36 -6.57 -9.89 6.95
N SER A 37 -5.71 -9.25 7.75
CA SER A 37 -5.64 -9.47 9.20
C SER A 37 -6.58 -8.55 10.01
N GLY A 38 -7.30 -7.64 9.35
CA GLY A 38 -8.28 -6.74 9.97
C GLY A 38 -9.73 -7.20 9.87
N GLU A 39 -10.04 -8.16 9.01
CA GLU A 39 -11.31 -8.88 9.06
C GLU A 39 -11.08 -10.13 9.90
N GLU A 40 -11.77 -10.24 11.02
CA GLU A 40 -11.93 -11.50 11.74
C GLU A 40 -12.63 -12.48 10.79
N ARG A 41 -11.85 -13.12 9.91
CA ARG A 41 -12.28 -14.23 9.07
C ARG A 41 -12.87 -15.22 10.04
N ILE A 42 -14.18 -15.42 9.94
CA ILE A 42 -14.92 -16.45 10.64
C ILE A 42 -14.10 -17.73 10.48
N ASN A 43 -13.38 -18.07 11.54
CA ASN A 43 -12.55 -19.25 11.56
C ASN A 43 -13.55 -20.37 11.42
N THR A 44 -13.51 -21.10 10.31
CA THR A 44 -14.35 -22.27 10.04
C THR A 44 -13.92 -23.42 10.94
N THR A 45 -13.84 -23.17 12.24
CA THR A 45 -14.06 -24.13 13.30
C THR A 45 -15.31 -24.89 12.89
N ARG A 46 -15.18 -26.20 12.62
CA ARG A 46 -16.31 -27.06 12.29
C ARG A 46 -17.38 -26.84 13.36
N LEU A 47 -18.46 -26.16 12.99
CA LEU A 47 -19.61 -25.95 13.85
C LEU A 47 -20.03 -27.34 14.36
N GLN A 48 -20.06 -27.50 15.67
CA GLN A 48 -20.56 -28.75 16.24
C GLN A 48 -22.09 -28.73 16.18
N PRO A 49 -22.74 -29.90 15.98
CA PRO A 49 -24.18 -30.01 16.13
C PRO A 49 -24.61 -29.50 17.52
N GLY A 50 -25.32 -28.37 17.56
CA GLY A 50 -25.70 -27.68 18.80
C GLY A 50 -25.25 -26.22 18.90
N ASP A 51 -24.28 -25.79 18.08
CA ASP A 51 -23.83 -24.40 18.03
C ASP A 51 -24.90 -23.48 17.45
N ARG A 52 -25.19 -22.36 18.12
CA ARG A 52 -26.08 -21.31 17.63
C ARG A 52 -25.25 -20.16 17.07
N LEU A 53 -25.29 -19.97 15.76
CA LEU A 53 -24.73 -18.80 15.12
C LEU A 53 -25.77 -17.67 15.06
N GLU A 54 -25.42 -16.54 15.65
CA GLU A 54 -26.13 -15.29 15.41
C GLU A 54 -25.46 -14.58 14.23
N VAL A 55 -26.04 -14.74 13.04
CA VAL A 55 -25.58 -14.03 11.85
C VAL A 55 -26.20 -12.64 11.84
N VAL A 56 -25.45 -11.66 12.31
CA VAL A 56 -25.81 -10.24 12.16
C VAL A 56 -25.47 -9.84 10.73
N ALA A 57 -26.47 -9.82 9.85
CA ALA A 57 -26.29 -9.31 8.50
C ALA A 57 -26.08 -7.80 8.57
N ARG A 58 -24.94 -7.30 8.05
CA ARG A 58 -24.70 -5.85 7.92
C ARG A 58 -25.82 -5.22 7.10
N PRO A 59 -26.34 -4.04 7.50
CA PRO A 59 -27.32 -3.30 6.70
C PRO A 59 -26.75 -2.96 5.32
N ALA A 60 -27.64 -2.81 4.33
CA ALA A 60 -27.23 -2.42 2.98
C ALA A 60 -26.49 -1.06 3.02
N PRO A 61 -25.42 -0.88 2.24
CA PRO A 61 -24.59 0.32 2.30
C PRO A 61 -25.38 1.57 1.94
N THR A 62 -25.26 2.58 2.78
CA THR A 62 -25.97 3.86 2.64
C THR A 62 -25.44 4.67 1.47
N LYS A 63 -26.15 5.75 1.08
CA LYS A 63 -25.65 6.68 0.05
C LYS A 63 -24.36 7.38 0.49
N ALA A 64 -24.21 7.66 1.79
CA ALA A 64 -23.03 8.31 2.36
C ALA A 64 -21.82 7.36 2.30
N GLU A 65 -21.99 6.10 2.71
CA GLU A 65 -20.94 5.06 2.59
C GLU A 65 -20.44 4.94 1.16
N ARG A 66 -21.35 4.81 0.17
CA ARG A 66 -20.97 4.70 -1.24
C ARG A 66 -20.19 5.90 -1.75
N ARG A 67 -20.52 7.09 -1.28
CA ARG A 67 -19.80 8.32 -1.64
C ARG A 67 -18.39 8.32 -1.05
N LEU A 68 -18.25 8.00 0.24
CA LEU A 68 -16.95 7.91 0.90
C LEU A 68 -16.07 6.82 0.27
N GLU A 69 -16.65 5.68 -0.11
CA GLU A 69 -15.95 4.62 -0.84
C GLU A 69 -15.44 5.09 -2.21
N ALA A 70 -16.24 5.86 -2.95
CA ALA A 70 -15.82 6.44 -4.22
C ALA A 70 -14.69 7.48 -4.05
N GLU A 71 -14.79 8.35 -3.02
CA GLU A 71 -13.75 9.33 -2.69
C GLU A 71 -12.45 8.64 -2.27
N LEU A 72 -12.54 7.58 -1.45
CA LEU A 72 -11.42 6.74 -1.03
C LEU A 72 -10.74 6.06 -2.23
N ALA A 73 -11.52 5.48 -3.14
CA ALA A 73 -11.01 4.87 -4.37
C ALA A 73 -10.27 5.89 -5.24
N ALA A 74 -10.85 7.09 -5.43
CA ALA A 74 -10.21 8.16 -6.18
C ALA A 74 -8.91 8.65 -5.52
N ALA A 75 -8.84 8.71 -4.18
CA ALA A 75 -7.63 9.05 -3.45
C ALA A 75 -6.54 7.97 -3.61
N ARG A 76 -6.91 6.69 -3.55
CA ARG A 76 -6.00 5.55 -3.81
C ARG A 76 -5.43 5.59 -5.23
N ASP A 77 -6.26 5.90 -6.23
CA ASP A 77 -5.82 6.05 -7.62
C ASP A 77 -4.84 7.22 -7.79
N ARG A 78 -5.11 8.36 -7.15
CA ARG A 78 -4.18 9.50 -7.11
C ARG A 78 -2.86 9.10 -6.48
N LEU A 79 -2.87 8.38 -5.36
CA LEU A 79 -1.66 7.90 -4.70
C LEU A 79 -0.88 6.92 -5.59
N ALA A 80 -1.57 6.00 -6.28
CA ALA A 80 -0.93 5.08 -7.22
C ALA A 80 -0.22 5.82 -8.37
N LYS A 81 -0.87 6.84 -8.94
CA LYS A 81 -0.28 7.71 -9.97
C LYS A 81 0.90 8.53 -9.44
N ALA A 82 0.81 9.04 -8.21
CA ALA A 82 1.90 9.76 -7.57
C ALA A 82 3.10 8.85 -7.25
N ARG A 83 2.86 7.58 -6.92
CA ARG A 83 3.90 6.55 -6.71
C ARG A 83 4.60 6.15 -8.00
N ALA A 84 3.93 6.22 -9.14
CA ALA A 84 4.54 5.91 -10.43
C ALA A 84 5.72 6.86 -10.72
N ALA A 85 6.87 6.28 -11.07
CA ALA A 85 8.05 7.04 -11.45
C ALA A 85 7.82 7.76 -12.78
N GLY A 86 8.10 9.05 -12.84
CA GLY A 86 7.96 9.84 -14.06
C GLY A 86 9.06 9.52 -15.09
N PRO A 87 8.82 9.76 -16.40
CA PRO A 87 9.82 9.51 -17.45
C PRO A 87 11.16 10.25 -17.22
N ALA A 88 11.10 11.47 -16.64
CA ALA A 88 12.28 12.24 -16.29
C ALA A 88 13.08 11.59 -15.14
N GLN A 89 12.41 11.13 -14.09
CA GLN A 89 13.02 10.41 -12.96
C GLN A 89 13.71 9.13 -13.44
N VAL A 90 13.04 8.34 -14.28
CA VAL A 90 13.60 7.11 -14.86
C VAL A 90 14.87 7.41 -15.68
N LYS A 91 14.85 8.47 -16.50
CA LYS A 91 16.02 8.88 -17.28
C LYS A 91 17.19 9.34 -16.39
N VAL A 92 16.93 10.12 -15.34
CA VAL A 92 17.96 10.57 -14.40
C VAL A 92 18.53 9.38 -13.64
N ALA A 93 17.70 8.48 -13.11
CA ALA A 93 18.12 7.27 -12.43
C ALA A 93 18.99 6.37 -13.33
N ALA A 94 18.59 6.16 -14.59
CA ALA A 94 19.39 5.38 -15.54
C ALA A 94 20.75 6.02 -15.85
N ARG A 95 20.81 7.36 -15.90
CA ARG A 95 22.08 8.10 -16.08
C ARG A 95 22.95 7.99 -14.82
N LEU A 96 22.36 8.14 -13.64
CA LEU A 96 23.05 8.00 -12.36
C LEU A 96 23.68 6.62 -12.23
N GLN A 97 22.90 5.56 -12.51
CA GLN A 97 23.40 4.18 -12.48
C GLN A 97 24.56 3.96 -13.45
N ARG A 98 24.51 4.54 -14.66
CA ARG A 98 25.61 4.43 -15.62
C ARG A 98 26.85 5.19 -15.14
N THR A 99 26.68 6.36 -14.54
CA THR A 99 27.79 7.16 -13.99
C THR A 99 28.44 6.44 -12.82
N GLN A 100 27.67 5.85 -11.91
CA GLN A 100 28.17 5.02 -10.82
C GLN A 100 28.98 3.83 -11.33
N LYS A 101 28.44 3.06 -12.29
CA LYS A 101 29.17 1.96 -12.93
C LYS A 101 30.47 2.39 -13.61
N GLN A 102 30.54 3.62 -14.13
CA GLN A 102 31.76 4.15 -14.72
C GLN A 102 32.76 4.61 -13.66
N LEU A 103 32.26 5.10 -12.53
CA LEU A 103 33.06 5.51 -11.38
C LEU A 103 33.68 4.29 -10.70
N ASP A 104 32.93 3.22 -10.50
CA ASP A 104 33.41 1.93 -9.97
C ASP A 104 34.54 1.32 -10.79
N LYS A 105 34.58 1.62 -12.10
CA LYS A 105 35.62 1.15 -13.04
C LYS A 105 36.76 2.15 -13.22
N ALA A 106 36.60 3.38 -12.77
CA ALA A 106 37.62 4.40 -12.91
C ALA A 106 38.73 4.16 -11.89
N LYS A 107 39.97 4.42 -12.27
CA LYS A 107 41.09 4.39 -11.33
C LYS A 107 40.92 5.53 -10.31
N ASP A 108 41.06 5.19 -9.03
CA ASP A 108 41.03 6.15 -7.94
C ASP A 108 42.06 7.26 -8.12
N GLY A 109 41.67 8.49 -7.78
CA GLY A 109 42.50 9.69 -7.95
C GLY A 109 42.70 10.15 -9.40
N SER A 110 42.12 9.46 -10.40
CA SER A 110 42.21 9.91 -11.78
C SER A 110 41.33 11.14 -12.05
N ALA A 111 41.75 12.00 -12.99
CA ALA A 111 40.94 13.14 -13.44
C ALA A 111 39.57 12.71 -13.98
N LYS A 112 39.47 11.50 -14.55
CA LYS A 112 38.20 10.90 -15.00
C LYS A 112 37.29 10.56 -13.81
N ALA A 113 37.83 9.95 -12.75
CA ALA A 113 37.06 9.66 -11.54
C ALA A 113 36.53 10.94 -10.90
N ALA A 114 37.36 11.99 -10.78
CA ALA A 114 36.93 13.29 -10.25
C ALA A 114 35.77 13.90 -11.05
N ARG A 115 35.84 13.88 -12.39
CA ARG A 115 34.75 14.37 -13.25
C ARG A 115 33.46 13.55 -13.10
N LEU A 116 33.58 12.23 -12.97
CA LEU A 116 32.43 11.35 -12.77
C LEU A 116 31.78 11.58 -11.40
N ALA A 117 32.56 11.82 -10.35
CA ALA A 117 32.06 12.12 -9.01
C ALA A 117 31.25 13.42 -8.96
N VAL A 118 31.75 14.48 -9.61
CA VAL A 118 31.00 15.75 -9.75
C VAL A 118 29.68 15.51 -10.48
N ARG A 119 29.72 14.76 -11.60
CA ARG A 119 28.52 14.43 -12.37
C ARG A 119 27.53 13.57 -11.60
N GLU A 120 28.01 12.66 -10.76
CA GLU A 120 27.16 11.87 -9.86
C GLU A 120 26.44 12.78 -8.87
N GLY A 121 27.15 13.71 -8.21
CA GLY A 121 26.57 14.70 -7.32
C GLY A 121 25.49 15.54 -8.00
N ASP A 122 25.74 16.02 -9.22
CA ASP A 122 24.75 16.76 -10.01
C ASP A 122 23.50 15.93 -10.34
N LEU A 123 23.69 14.65 -10.65
CA LEU A 123 22.59 13.73 -10.96
C LEU A 123 21.77 13.39 -9.71
N LEU A 124 22.41 13.22 -8.56
CA LEU A 124 21.73 13.04 -7.27
C LEU A 124 20.89 14.26 -6.93
N ALA A 125 21.47 15.46 -6.98
CA ALA A 125 20.74 16.70 -6.72
C ALA A 125 19.59 16.95 -7.71
N ARG A 126 19.69 16.45 -8.95
CA ARG A 126 18.57 16.48 -9.91
C ARG A 126 17.51 15.43 -9.58
N PHE A 127 17.92 14.24 -9.15
CA PHE A 127 17.01 13.18 -8.74
C PHE A 127 16.19 13.60 -7.53
N ASP A 128 16.83 14.17 -6.50
CA ASP A 128 16.18 14.66 -5.29
C ASP A 128 15.17 15.79 -5.60
N ARG A 129 15.53 16.72 -6.47
CA ARG A 129 14.60 17.77 -6.95
C ARG A 129 13.41 17.21 -7.70
N LEU A 130 13.57 16.09 -8.39
CA LEU A 130 12.45 15.42 -9.06
C LEU A 130 11.61 14.60 -8.08
N ASP A 131 12.08 14.35 -6.86
CA ASP A 131 11.36 13.61 -5.82
C ASP A 131 10.45 14.52 -4.95
N THR A 132 10.11 15.72 -5.43
CA THR A 132 9.08 16.63 -4.86
C THR A 132 7.70 15.96 -4.68
N ARG A 133 7.49 14.79 -5.28
CA ARG A 133 6.30 13.94 -5.08
C ARG A 133 6.24 13.28 -3.69
N ARG A 134 7.30 13.35 -2.88
CA ARG A 134 7.30 12.76 -1.54
C ARG A 134 6.26 13.40 -0.61
N ASP A 135 6.11 14.72 -0.68
CA ASP A 135 5.16 15.44 0.16
C ASP A 135 3.72 15.27 -0.35
N GLU A 136 3.52 15.24 -1.67
CA GLU A 136 2.23 14.89 -2.28
C GLU A 136 1.77 13.48 -1.89
N ARG A 137 2.67 12.49 -1.91
CA ARG A 137 2.36 11.12 -1.46
C ARG A 137 1.99 11.07 0.02
N ARG A 138 2.68 11.84 0.87
CA ARG A 138 2.37 11.93 2.30
C ARG A 138 0.99 12.53 2.52
N ALA A 139 0.67 13.63 1.85
CA ALA A 139 -0.64 14.26 1.91
C ALA A 139 -1.75 13.30 1.46
N LEU A 140 -1.58 12.62 0.32
CA LEU A 140 -2.54 11.61 -0.17
C LEU A 140 -2.69 10.42 0.77
N THR A 141 -1.62 10.03 1.48
CA THR A 141 -1.70 8.95 2.47
C THR A 141 -2.50 9.39 3.70
N ALA A 142 -2.32 10.64 4.14
CA ALA A 142 -3.14 11.21 5.23
C ALA A 142 -4.61 11.35 4.82
N GLU A 143 -4.89 11.80 3.58
CA GLU A 143 -6.25 11.87 3.03
C GLU A 143 -6.94 10.50 3.00
N ILE A 144 -6.21 9.45 2.58
CA ILE A 144 -6.74 8.06 2.59
C ILE A 144 -7.04 7.59 4.03
N ALA A 145 -6.19 7.93 5.00
CA ALA A 145 -6.41 7.56 6.39
C ALA A 145 -7.67 8.24 6.94
N GLU A 146 -7.82 9.54 6.70
CA GLU A 146 -9.00 10.32 7.13
C GLU A 146 -10.29 9.82 6.47
N LEU A 147 -10.27 9.53 5.16
CA LEU A 147 -11.43 8.98 4.45
C LEU A 147 -11.80 7.58 4.94
N SER A 148 -10.80 6.75 5.27
CA SER A 148 -11.03 5.42 5.85
C SER A 148 -11.66 5.53 7.23
N GLU A 149 -11.16 6.42 8.10
CA GLU A 149 -11.71 6.64 9.44
C GLU A 149 -13.17 7.13 9.38
N ARG A 150 -13.46 8.08 8.49
CA ARG A 150 -14.84 8.55 8.27
C ARG A 150 -15.77 7.45 7.75
N LEU A 151 -15.29 6.60 6.85
CA LEU A 151 -16.06 5.48 6.34
C LEU A 151 -16.38 4.48 7.45
N GLU A 152 -15.42 4.16 8.31
CA GLU A 152 -15.67 3.26 9.44
C GLU A 152 -16.61 3.87 10.49
N SER A 153 -16.53 5.19 10.75
CA SER A 153 -17.51 5.88 11.60
C SER A 153 -18.93 5.78 11.05
N GLU A 154 -19.12 6.05 9.76
CA GLU A 154 -20.44 5.97 9.12
C GLU A 154 -20.99 4.53 9.16
N ARG A 155 -20.12 3.53 8.99
CA ARG A 155 -20.48 2.11 9.09
C ARG A 155 -20.92 1.75 10.51
N ALA A 156 -20.21 2.25 11.53
CA ALA A 156 -20.57 2.05 12.92
C ALA A 156 -21.93 2.71 13.26
N ASP A 157 -22.17 3.93 12.77
CA ASP A 157 -23.45 4.63 12.95
C ASP A 157 -24.61 3.90 12.26
N ALA A 158 -24.39 3.40 11.04
CA ALA A 158 -25.38 2.61 10.31
C ALA A 158 -25.70 1.29 11.01
N LEU A 159 -24.71 0.63 11.60
CA LEU A 159 -24.89 -0.57 12.42
C LEU A 159 -25.68 -0.26 13.70
N ALA A 160 -25.31 0.78 14.45
CA ALA A 160 -26.02 1.19 15.66
C ALA A 160 -27.49 1.57 15.37
N ALA A 161 -27.76 2.24 14.26
CA ALA A 161 -29.12 2.56 13.82
C ALA A 161 -29.94 1.30 13.47
N ALA A 162 -29.28 0.26 12.92
CA ALA A 162 -29.91 -1.02 12.60
C ALA A 162 -30.21 -1.86 13.86
N GLU A 163 -29.35 -1.81 14.88
CA GLU A 163 -29.57 -2.48 16.17
C GLU A 163 -30.79 -1.89 16.91
N GLY A 164 -31.01 -0.58 16.80
CA GLY A 164 -32.19 0.09 17.38
C GLY A 164 -33.52 -0.19 16.68
N THR A 165 -33.51 -0.79 15.48
CA THR A 165 -34.70 -1.07 14.65
C THR A 165 -34.99 -2.56 14.45
N GLY A 166 -34.35 -3.42 15.25
CA GLY A 166 -34.30 -4.87 15.08
C GLY A 166 -35.65 -5.57 14.85
N THR A 167 -35.94 -5.90 13.59
CA THR A 167 -36.61 -7.16 13.26
C THR A 167 -35.52 -8.23 13.15
N SER A 168 -35.08 -8.78 14.27
CA SER A 168 -34.13 -9.90 14.29
C SER A 168 -34.80 -11.13 13.67
N LYS A 169 -34.55 -11.41 12.38
CA LYS A 169 -34.95 -12.69 11.79
C LYS A 169 -34.01 -13.78 12.31
N ARG A 170 -34.40 -14.43 13.39
CA ARG A 170 -33.83 -15.71 13.82
C ARG A 170 -34.14 -16.74 12.74
N VAL A 171 -33.16 -17.07 11.92
CA VAL A 171 -33.24 -18.18 10.97
C VAL A 171 -32.79 -19.43 11.73
N PHE A 172 -33.74 -20.30 12.05
CA PHE A 172 -33.45 -21.60 12.65
C PHE A 172 -33.09 -22.58 11.53
N PHE A 173 -31.83 -22.99 11.46
CA PHE A 173 -31.46 -24.19 10.70
C PHE A 173 -31.74 -25.41 11.57
N ARG A 174 -32.75 -26.18 11.19
CA ARG A 174 -32.93 -27.55 11.68
C ARG A 174 -32.10 -28.43 10.77
N ALA A 175 -31.02 -29.01 11.29
CA ALA A 175 -30.40 -30.15 10.64
C ALA A 175 -31.37 -31.31 10.87
N ASP A 176 -32.06 -31.75 9.81
CA ASP A 176 -32.82 -33.00 9.87
C ASP A 176 -31.82 -34.17 9.87
N ASP A 177 -32.08 -35.13 10.76
CA ASP A 177 -31.26 -36.32 11.07
C ASP A 177 -31.00 -37.24 9.86
#